data_AF-A0A947EXB7-F1
#
_entry.id   AF-A0A947EXB7-F1
#
_cell.length_a   1.000
_cell.length_b   1.000
_cell.length_c   1.000
_cell.angle_alpha   90.00
_cell.angle_beta   90.00
_cell.angle_gamma   90.00
#
_symmetry.space_group_name_H-M   'P 1'
#
loop_
_entity.id
_entity.type
_entity.pdbx_description
1 polymer ?
#
loop_
_entity_poly.entity_id
_entity_poly.type
_entity_poly.pdbx_seq_one_letter_code
_entity_poly.pdbx_strand_id
1 'polypeptide(L)'
;MPVRVKFFAFKDFIFSVVPTAASYEGYLKDLVPLELLSNKFVELGIGAGLSILLALVFYRENLRSYKKSLAEILATGYFSNFTGRLGRVLQSKIPLTFMFPNNKEHEVHPDDIEVQVALPNSLSALKKYSDDVKKNYEIAYLKDSPTQDPFWVRGVVKDDGKMIIFEYPRTLFALPTYLRKDFETQDKAEKNSKKLFRYFNTKIESFRIEFSQDIPEDKIHFPYI
;
A
#
# COMPACT_ATOMS: atom_id res chain seq x y z
N MET A 1 -8.35 -26.81 -10.31
CA MET A 1 -7.31 -26.55 -9.28
C MET A 1 -7.98 -26.23 -7.96
N PRO A 2 -7.63 -26.89 -6.86
CA PRO A 2 -8.28 -26.63 -5.57
C PRO A 2 -7.80 -25.28 -5.05
N VAL A 3 -8.75 -24.39 -4.75
CA VAL A 3 -8.50 -23.14 -4.04
C VAL A 3 -8.12 -23.52 -2.60
N ARG A 4 -6.83 -23.73 -2.32
CA ARG A 4 -6.33 -23.80 -0.95
C ARG A 4 -6.51 -22.43 -0.32
N VAL A 5 -7.61 -22.26 0.40
CA VAL A 5 -7.89 -21.08 1.22
C VAL A 5 -6.92 -21.10 2.40
N LYS A 6 -5.70 -20.61 2.18
CA LYS A 6 -4.58 -20.64 3.15
C LYS A 6 -4.86 -19.90 4.46
N PHE A 7 -5.97 -19.15 4.53
CA PHE A 7 -6.34 -18.29 5.67
C PHE A 7 -7.81 -18.42 6.11
N PHE A 8 -8.53 -19.45 5.65
CA PHE A 8 -9.83 -19.79 6.22
C PHE A 8 -9.65 -21.08 7.00
N ALA A 9 -9.37 -20.97 8.29
CA ALA A 9 -9.63 -22.07 9.19
C ALA A 9 -11.16 -22.27 9.19
N PHE A 10 -11.65 -23.12 8.29
CA PHE A 10 -13.07 -23.52 8.26
C PHE A 10 -13.55 -23.99 9.64
N LYS A 11 -12.62 -24.51 10.45
CA LYS A 11 -12.80 -24.79 11.87
C LYS A 11 -13.19 -23.55 12.67
N ASP A 12 -12.50 -22.43 12.54
CA ASP A 12 -12.79 -21.17 13.26
C ASP A 12 -14.12 -20.56 12.81
N PHE A 13 -14.50 -20.74 11.54
CA PHE A 13 -15.83 -20.39 11.05
C PHE A 13 -16.92 -21.25 11.71
N ILE A 14 -16.73 -22.57 11.82
CA ILE A 14 -17.66 -23.46 12.54
C ILE A 14 -17.71 -23.09 14.03
N PHE A 15 -16.56 -22.85 14.68
CA PHE A 15 -16.49 -22.47 16.09
C PHE A 15 -17.05 -21.08 16.40
N SER A 16 -17.15 -20.20 15.40
CA SER A 16 -17.82 -18.89 15.53
C SER A 16 -19.32 -19.01 15.25
N VAL A 17 -19.69 -19.67 14.15
CA VAL A 17 -21.08 -19.73 13.69
C VAL A 17 -21.93 -20.68 14.51
N VAL A 18 -21.41 -21.82 14.98
CA VAL A 18 -22.21 -22.80 15.75
C VAL A 18 -22.62 -22.26 17.12
N PRO A 19 -21.73 -21.66 17.95
CA PRO A 19 -22.15 -21.03 19.20
C PRO A 19 -23.04 -19.81 18.96
N THR A 20 -22.79 -19.05 17.90
CA THR A 20 -23.61 -17.89 17.52
C THR A 20 -25.03 -18.32 17.11
N ALA A 21 -25.17 -19.39 16.31
CA ALA A 21 -26.45 -19.97 15.94
C ALA A 21 -27.19 -20.57 17.15
N ALA A 22 -26.48 -21.26 18.06
CA ALA A 22 -27.05 -21.75 19.30
C ALA A 22 -27.52 -20.61 20.24
N SER A 23 -26.80 -19.48 20.28
CA SER A 23 -27.25 -18.29 21.00
C SER A 23 -28.45 -17.60 20.35
N TYR A 24 -28.61 -17.70 19.02
CA TYR A 24 -29.80 -17.21 18.31
C TYR A 24 -31.01 -18.14 18.48
N GLU A 25 -30.83 -19.43 18.75
CA GLU A 25 -31.94 -20.35 19.08
C GLU A 25 -32.70 -19.89 20.34
N GLY A 26 -32.00 -19.31 21.32
CA GLY A 26 -32.60 -18.70 22.50
C GLY A 26 -33.34 -17.40 22.20
N TYR A 27 -32.77 -16.53 21.36
CA TYR A 27 -33.35 -15.22 21.01
C TYR A 27 -34.49 -15.29 19.99
N LEU A 28 -34.47 -16.25 19.06
CA LEU A 28 -35.50 -16.40 18.03
C LEU A 28 -36.80 -17.03 18.57
N LYS A 29 -36.72 -17.81 19.66
CA LYS A 29 -37.89 -18.31 20.38
C LYS A 29 -38.77 -17.19 20.97
N ASP A 30 -38.17 -16.05 21.28
CA ASP A 30 -38.87 -14.90 21.89
C ASP A 30 -39.41 -13.88 20.86
N LEU A 31 -38.91 -13.90 19.61
CA LEU A 31 -39.19 -12.87 18.60
C LEU A 31 -40.09 -13.33 17.44
N VAL A 32 -40.22 -14.64 17.21
CA VAL A 32 -40.97 -15.19 16.08
C VAL A 32 -42.03 -16.18 16.58
N PRO A 33 -43.32 -16.02 16.23
CA PRO A 33 -44.37 -16.94 16.69
C PRO A 33 -44.03 -18.40 16.30
N LEU A 34 -44.01 -19.26 17.32
CA LEU A 34 -43.51 -20.65 17.29
C LEU A 34 -44.14 -21.56 16.22
N GLU A 35 -45.28 -21.19 15.63
CA GLU A 35 -46.00 -22.05 14.68
C GLU A 35 -45.22 -22.29 13.37
N LEU A 36 -44.42 -21.32 12.92
CA LEU A 36 -43.55 -21.46 11.73
C LEU A 36 -42.23 -22.19 12.02
N LEU A 37 -41.77 -22.19 13.28
CA LEU A 37 -40.52 -22.83 13.73
C LEU A 37 -40.71 -24.24 14.28
N SER A 38 -41.95 -24.72 14.40
CA SER A 38 -42.27 -26.09 14.86
C SER A 38 -41.72 -27.18 13.93
N ASN A 39 -41.45 -26.83 12.66
CA ASN A 39 -40.84 -27.72 11.69
C ASN A 39 -39.31 -27.57 11.76
N LYS A 40 -38.64 -28.59 12.32
CA LYS A 40 -37.17 -28.67 12.40
C LYS A 40 -36.48 -28.37 11.06
N PHE A 41 -37.10 -28.66 9.93
CA PHE A 41 -36.54 -28.34 8.61
C PHE A 41 -36.55 -26.84 8.28
N VAL A 42 -37.53 -26.07 8.78
CA VAL A 42 -37.61 -24.61 8.60
C VAL A 42 -36.56 -23.91 9.46
N GLU A 43 -36.39 -24.34 10.71
CA GLU A 43 -35.35 -23.85 11.62
C GLU A 43 -33.94 -24.10 11.06
N LEU A 44 -33.69 -25.32 10.57
CA LEU A 44 -32.42 -25.69 9.94
C LEU A 44 -32.16 -24.91 8.64
N GLY A 45 -33.23 -24.62 7.88
CA GLY A 45 -33.18 -23.77 6.68
C GLY A 45 -32.84 -22.31 6.97
N ILE A 46 -33.45 -21.71 8.00
CA ILE A 46 -33.15 -20.34 8.45
C ILE A 46 -31.72 -20.25 9.00
N GLY A 47 -31.31 -21.21 9.83
CA GLY A 47 -29.96 -21.28 10.38
C GLY A 47 -28.88 -21.42 9.29
N ALA A 48 -29.12 -22.27 8.29
CA ALA A 48 -28.24 -22.40 7.13
C ALA A 48 -28.19 -21.11 6.30
N GLY A 49 -29.33 -20.47 6.06
CA GLY A 49 -29.41 -19.19 5.34
C GLY A 49 -28.62 -18.07 6.02
N LEU A 50 -28.81 -17.88 7.33
CA LEU A 50 -28.05 -16.90 8.12
C LEU A 50 -26.56 -17.21 8.15
N SER A 51 -26.18 -18.48 8.25
CA SER A 51 -24.77 -18.90 8.22
C SER A 51 -24.10 -18.58 6.88
N ILE A 52 -24.79 -18.81 5.76
CA ILE A 52 -24.29 -18.44 4.42
C ILE A 52 -24.16 -16.92 4.31
N LEU A 53 -25.14 -16.16 4.80
CA LEU A 53 -25.11 -14.70 4.76
C LEU A 53 -23.94 -14.14 5.59
N LEU A 54 -23.73 -14.66 6.80
CA LEU A 54 -22.58 -14.32 7.63
C LEU A 54 -21.25 -14.72 6.98
N ALA A 55 -21.17 -15.90 6.36
CA ALA A 55 -19.97 -16.33 5.62
C ALA A 55 -19.63 -15.35 4.50
N LEU A 56 -20.63 -14.88 3.75
CA LEU A 56 -20.45 -13.90 2.67
C LEU A 56 -19.98 -12.54 3.22
N VAL A 57 -20.52 -12.10 4.36
CA VAL A 57 -20.09 -10.88 5.05
C VAL A 57 -18.63 -11.00 5.49
N PHE A 58 -18.27 -12.05 6.24
CA PHE A 58 -16.90 -12.28 6.69
C PHE A 58 -15.92 -12.42 5.53
N TYR A 59 -16.29 -13.12 4.48
CA TYR A 59 -15.45 -13.24 3.28
C TYR A 59 -15.19 -11.87 2.64
N ARG A 60 -16.23 -11.04 2.52
CA ARG A 60 -16.11 -9.68 1.96
C ARG A 60 -15.26 -8.77 2.84
N GLU A 61 -15.38 -8.86 4.16
CA GLU A 61 -14.55 -8.11 5.11
C GLU A 61 -13.10 -8.56 5.07
N ASN A 62 -12.85 -9.86 5.06
CA ASN A 62 -11.50 -10.41 5.01
C ASN A 62 -10.79 -10.01 3.70
N LEU A 63 -11.47 -10.05 2.56
CA LEU A 63 -10.92 -9.53 1.30
C LEU A 63 -10.59 -8.03 1.35
N ARG A 64 -11.43 -7.22 2.00
CA ARG A 64 -11.18 -5.78 2.17
C ARG A 64 -9.98 -5.54 3.08
N SER A 65 -9.90 -6.29 4.19
CA SER A 65 -8.79 -6.25 5.13
C SER A 65 -7.49 -6.63 4.44
N TYR A 66 -7.48 -7.75 3.71
CA TYR A 66 -6.33 -8.21 2.93
C TYR A 66 -5.80 -7.14 1.97
N LYS A 67 -6.69 -6.50 1.19
CA LYS A 67 -6.32 -5.43 0.26
C LYS A 67 -5.70 -4.22 0.97
N LYS A 68 -6.26 -3.83 2.11
CA LYS A 68 -5.74 -2.75 2.95
C LYS A 68 -4.35 -3.13 3.50
N SER A 69 -4.22 -4.29 4.13
CA SER A 69 -2.96 -4.77 4.69
C SER A 69 -1.87 -4.90 3.63
N LEU A 70 -2.20 -5.36 2.42
CA LEU A 70 -1.24 -5.42 1.32
C LEU A 70 -0.71 -4.03 0.96
N ALA A 71 -1.59 -3.03 0.80
CA ALA A 71 -1.19 -1.66 0.50
C ALA A 71 -0.32 -1.07 1.63
N GLU A 72 -0.66 -1.34 2.89
CA GLU A 72 0.13 -0.91 4.05
C GLU A 72 1.50 -1.60 4.12
N ILE A 73 1.59 -2.89 3.83
CA ILE A 73 2.88 -3.61 3.75
C ILE A 73 3.77 -3.02 2.67
N LEU A 74 3.22 -2.72 1.48
CA LEU A 74 3.98 -2.07 0.42
C LEU A 74 4.43 -0.66 0.83
N ALA A 75 3.59 0.08 1.58
CA ALA A 75 3.95 1.40 2.11
C ALA A 75 5.09 1.31 3.12
N THR A 76 5.03 0.37 4.07
CA THR A 76 6.11 0.11 5.03
C THR A 76 7.39 -0.26 4.32
N GLY A 77 7.35 -1.20 3.37
CA GLY A 77 8.52 -1.60 2.61
C GLY A 77 9.10 -0.45 1.79
N TYR A 78 8.26 0.39 1.17
CA TYR A 78 8.72 1.56 0.43
C TYR A 78 9.35 2.60 1.35
N PHE A 79 8.72 2.91 2.47
CA PHE A 79 9.21 3.88 3.44
C PHE A 79 10.55 3.45 4.02
N SER A 80 10.65 2.23 4.55
CA SER A 80 11.86 1.75 5.22
C SER A 80 13.06 1.64 4.27
N ASN A 81 12.83 1.28 3.00
CA ASN A 81 13.91 1.06 2.03
C ASN A 81 14.27 2.29 1.20
N PHE A 82 13.34 3.22 1.01
CA PHE A 82 13.55 4.42 0.19
C PHE A 82 13.40 5.71 1.00
N THR A 83 12.17 6.11 1.32
CA THR A 83 11.88 7.47 1.82
C THR A 83 12.54 7.75 3.16
N GLY A 84 12.39 6.85 4.14
CA GLY A 84 13.00 7.00 5.46
C GLY A 84 14.53 6.91 5.40
N ARG A 85 15.07 6.05 4.53
CA ARG A 85 16.52 5.95 4.33
C ARG A 85 17.09 7.21 3.68
N LEU A 86 16.44 7.73 2.64
CA LEU A 86 16.83 8.98 1.99
C LEU A 86 16.72 10.16 2.96
N GLY A 87 15.66 10.22 3.78
CA GLY A 87 15.52 11.23 4.83
C GLY A 87 16.75 11.30 5.74
N ARG A 88 17.20 10.16 6.26
CA ARG A 88 18.44 10.08 7.08
C ARG A 88 19.69 10.49 6.32
N VAL A 89 19.80 10.13 5.04
CA VAL A 89 20.94 10.57 4.19
C VAL A 89 20.94 12.09 4.06
N LEU A 90 19.78 12.72 3.91
CA LEU A 90 19.62 14.17 3.77
C LEU A 90 19.80 14.95 5.08
N GLN A 91 19.85 14.27 6.22
CA GLN A 91 20.27 14.85 7.50
C GLN A 91 21.80 14.92 7.67
N SER A 92 22.55 14.30 6.77
CA SER A 92 24.01 14.43 6.74
C SER A 92 24.40 15.90 6.60
N LYS A 93 25.51 16.28 7.26
CA LYS A 93 26.16 17.59 7.08
C LYS A 93 27.34 17.54 6.10
N ILE A 94 27.56 16.38 5.50
CA ILE A 94 28.66 16.13 4.58
C ILE A 94 28.09 16.20 3.18
N PRO A 95 28.78 16.87 2.23
CA PRO A 95 28.42 16.85 0.83
C PRO A 95 28.28 15.42 0.30
N LEU A 96 27.33 15.24 -0.63
CA LEU A 96 27.02 13.95 -1.23
C LEU A 96 27.43 13.94 -2.70
N THR A 97 28.16 12.91 -3.12
CA THR A 97 28.59 12.74 -4.50
C THR A 97 27.60 11.91 -5.30
N PHE A 98 27.02 12.51 -6.35
CA PHE A 98 26.14 11.85 -7.30
C PHE A 98 26.86 11.61 -8.63
N MET A 99 26.90 10.35 -9.07
CA MET A 99 27.49 9.95 -10.34
C MET A 99 26.39 9.70 -11.38
N PHE A 100 26.45 10.42 -12.48
CA PHE A 100 25.52 10.31 -13.61
C PHE A 100 26.07 9.34 -14.69
N PRO A 101 25.23 8.85 -15.64
CA PRO A 101 25.61 7.82 -16.60
C PRO A 101 26.78 8.20 -17.53
N ASN A 102 27.05 9.49 -17.67
CA ASN A 102 28.17 10.05 -18.43
C ASN A 102 29.47 10.15 -17.60
N ASN A 103 29.54 9.48 -16.45
CA ASN A 103 30.62 9.57 -15.46
C ASN A 103 30.85 10.98 -14.91
N LYS A 104 29.89 11.90 -15.06
CA LYS A 104 29.95 13.19 -14.36
C LYS A 104 29.59 12.98 -12.90
N GLU A 105 30.49 13.42 -12.04
CA GLU A 105 30.27 13.46 -10.60
C GLU A 105 29.87 14.89 -10.22
N HIS A 106 28.82 15.00 -9.40
CA HIS A 106 28.35 16.26 -8.84
C HIS A 106 28.33 16.11 -7.32
N GLU A 107 29.11 16.96 -6.65
CA GLU A 107 29.07 17.09 -5.20
C GLU A 107 27.98 18.10 -4.83
N VAL A 108 27.00 17.69 -4.03
CA VAL A 108 25.85 18.52 -3.65
C VAL A 108 25.68 18.47 -2.15
N HIS A 109 25.55 19.63 -1.51
CA HIS A 109 25.26 19.69 -0.09
C HIS A 109 23.82 19.21 0.17
N PRO A 110 23.54 18.40 1.21
CA PRO A 110 22.18 17.94 1.50
C PRO A 110 21.12 19.02 1.66
N ASP A 111 21.51 20.27 1.93
CA ASP A 111 20.59 21.42 2.03
C ASP A 111 20.15 21.95 0.67
N ASP A 112 20.89 21.63 -0.40
CA ASP A 112 20.59 22.01 -1.78
C ASP A 112 19.89 20.87 -2.55
N ILE A 113 19.43 19.83 -1.84
CA ILE A 113 18.71 18.70 -2.41
C ILE A 113 17.23 18.79 -2.06
N GLU A 114 16.40 18.88 -3.10
CA GLU A 114 14.94 18.76 -3.02
C GLU A 114 14.52 17.38 -3.52
N VAL A 115 13.61 16.72 -2.81
CA VAL A 115 13.06 15.42 -3.20
C VAL A 115 11.55 15.54 -3.42
N GLN A 116 11.10 15.13 -4.60
CA GLN A 116 9.68 15.05 -4.94
C GLN A 116 9.26 13.59 -5.03
N VAL A 117 8.57 13.11 -4.01
CA VAL A 117 7.96 11.77 -3.96
C VAL A 117 6.50 11.86 -4.39
N ALA A 118 6.23 11.59 -5.65
CA ALA A 118 4.87 11.69 -6.16
C ALA A 118 3.97 10.56 -5.64
N LEU A 119 2.91 10.93 -4.92
CA LEU A 119 1.92 10.02 -4.36
C LEU A 119 0.73 9.88 -5.32
N PRO A 120 0.60 8.77 -6.04
CA PRO A 120 -0.42 8.64 -7.06
C PRO A 120 -1.81 8.48 -6.47
N ASN A 121 -2.79 9.12 -7.09
CA ASN A 121 -4.22 8.93 -6.83
C ASN A 121 -4.81 7.76 -7.65
N SER A 122 -4.13 7.33 -8.71
CA SER A 122 -4.58 6.28 -9.62
C SER A 122 -3.44 5.62 -10.40
N LEU A 123 -3.72 4.46 -11.00
CA LEU A 123 -2.76 3.74 -11.84
C LEU A 123 -2.35 4.55 -13.07
N SER A 124 -3.30 5.24 -13.71
CA SER A 124 -3.02 6.11 -14.85
C SER A 124 -2.07 7.26 -14.48
N ALA A 125 -2.30 7.92 -13.34
CA ALA A 125 -1.43 8.99 -12.83
C ALA A 125 -0.01 8.46 -12.53
N LEU A 126 0.10 7.32 -11.86
CA LEU A 126 1.38 6.66 -11.58
C LEU A 126 2.15 6.34 -12.87
N LYS A 127 1.47 5.75 -13.88
CA LYS A 127 2.09 5.42 -15.17
C LYS A 127 2.61 6.67 -15.86
N LYS A 128 1.73 7.68 -16.02
CA LYS A 128 2.07 8.95 -16.69
C LYS A 128 3.30 9.59 -16.05
N TYR A 129 3.27 9.79 -14.73
CA TYR A 129 4.41 10.41 -14.03
C TYR A 129 5.67 9.53 -14.11
N SER A 130 5.53 8.20 -14.02
CA SER A 130 6.67 7.31 -14.15
C SER A 130 7.34 7.40 -15.51
N ASP A 131 6.55 7.55 -16.58
CA ASP A 131 7.05 7.65 -17.94
C ASP A 131 7.68 9.03 -18.19
N ASP A 132 7.05 10.10 -17.68
CA ASP A 132 7.59 11.46 -17.72
C ASP A 132 8.95 11.54 -17.00
N VAL A 133 9.05 10.97 -15.79
CA VAL A 133 10.30 10.95 -15.03
C VAL A 133 11.39 10.14 -15.73
N LYS A 134 11.05 8.99 -16.30
CA LYS A 134 12.02 8.15 -17.03
C LYS A 134 12.53 8.82 -18.30
N LYS A 135 11.68 9.59 -18.98
CA LYS A 135 11.99 10.27 -20.24
C LYS A 135 12.85 11.52 -20.03
N ASN A 136 12.57 12.27 -18.96
CA ASN A 136 13.14 13.61 -18.78
C ASN A 136 14.32 13.66 -17.80
N TYR A 137 14.51 12.64 -16.96
CA TYR A 137 15.54 12.66 -15.91
C TYR A 137 16.42 11.42 -15.92
N GLU A 138 17.71 11.64 -15.70
CA GLU A 138 18.72 10.58 -15.68
C GLU A 138 18.74 9.85 -14.33
N ILE A 139 19.25 8.62 -14.34
CA ILE A 139 19.52 7.87 -13.12
C ILE A 139 20.89 8.32 -12.60
N ALA A 140 20.94 8.81 -11.38
CA ALA A 140 22.15 9.11 -10.64
C ALA A 140 22.39 8.08 -9.54
N TYR A 141 23.66 7.75 -9.33
CA TYR A 141 24.15 6.89 -8.25
C TYR A 141 24.72 7.73 -7.12
N LEU A 142 24.24 7.53 -5.89
CA LEU A 142 24.86 8.12 -4.70
C LEU A 142 26.09 7.27 -4.31
N LYS A 143 27.29 7.83 -4.53
CA LYS A 143 28.57 7.15 -4.32
C LYS A 143 28.94 7.05 -2.85
N ASP A 144 28.78 8.15 -2.12
CA ASP A 144 29.24 8.29 -0.74
C ASP A 144 28.08 8.26 0.24
N SER A 145 27.21 7.24 0.14
CA SER A 145 26.10 7.13 1.08
C SER A 145 26.63 6.87 2.50
N PRO A 146 26.24 7.67 3.51
CA PRO A 146 26.54 7.38 4.92
C PRO A 146 26.01 6.02 5.39
N THR A 147 25.08 5.43 4.63
CA THR A 147 24.37 4.19 4.98
C THR A 147 25.00 2.91 4.40
N GLN A 148 26.21 2.99 3.82
CA GLN A 148 27.00 1.89 3.21
C GLN A 148 26.36 1.15 2.01
N ASP A 149 25.05 1.24 1.83
CA ASP A 149 24.34 0.62 0.71
C ASP A 149 24.26 1.54 -0.53
N PRO A 150 24.31 1.00 -1.76
CA PRO A 150 24.10 1.77 -2.97
C PRO A 150 22.70 2.40 -2.99
N PHE A 151 22.60 3.67 -3.41
CA PHE A 151 21.31 4.38 -3.53
C PHE A 151 21.18 5.01 -4.92
N TRP A 152 20.13 4.64 -5.65
CA TRP A 152 19.89 5.09 -7.02
C TRP A 152 18.66 5.98 -7.07
N VAL A 153 18.83 7.17 -7.64
CA VAL A 153 17.77 8.17 -7.72
C VAL A 153 17.65 8.68 -9.14
N ARG A 154 16.48 9.20 -9.51
CA ARG A 154 16.34 9.96 -10.75
C ARG A 154 16.33 11.43 -10.41
N GLY A 155 17.13 12.22 -11.09
CA GLY A 155 17.24 13.62 -10.76
C GLY A 155 18.01 14.42 -11.79
N VAL A 156 18.14 15.71 -11.48
CA VAL A 156 18.87 16.68 -12.28
C VAL A 156 19.58 17.64 -11.34
N VAL A 157 20.80 18.03 -11.71
CA VAL A 157 21.50 19.15 -11.07
C VAL A 157 21.24 20.38 -11.93
N LYS A 158 20.71 21.43 -11.32
CA LYS A 158 20.44 22.72 -11.94
C LYS A 158 21.71 23.56 -12.04
N ASP A 159 21.66 24.60 -12.86
CA ASP A 159 22.79 25.52 -13.07
C ASP A 159 23.20 26.27 -11.78
N ASP A 160 22.29 26.41 -10.82
CA ASP A 160 22.54 27.01 -9.50
C ASP A 160 23.15 26.03 -8.49
N GLY A 161 23.48 24.80 -8.91
CA GLY A 161 24.06 23.75 -8.07
C GLY A 161 23.04 22.93 -7.28
N LYS A 162 21.75 23.29 -7.32
CA LYS A 162 20.71 22.53 -6.62
C LYS A 162 20.38 21.24 -7.32
N MET A 163 20.12 20.19 -6.56
CA MET A 163 19.68 18.91 -7.08
C MET A 163 18.19 18.71 -6.80
N ILE A 164 17.44 18.28 -7.81
CA ILE A 164 16.08 17.79 -7.61
C ILE A 164 16.02 16.30 -7.92
N ILE A 165 15.53 15.53 -6.95
CA ILE A 165 15.27 14.10 -7.06
C ILE A 165 13.78 13.87 -7.29
N PHE A 166 13.43 13.11 -8.32
CA PHE A 166 12.08 12.70 -8.65
C PHE A 166 11.90 11.22 -8.37
N GLU A 167 10.96 10.88 -7.48
CA GLU A 167 10.61 9.50 -7.17
C GLU A 167 9.10 9.26 -7.22
N TYR A 168 8.74 8.01 -7.44
CA TYR A 168 7.38 7.50 -7.30
C TYR A 168 7.42 6.07 -6.74
N PRO A 169 6.40 5.62 -6.00
CA PRO A 169 6.41 4.31 -5.35
C PRO A 169 6.25 3.15 -6.36
N ARG A 170 7.37 2.72 -6.95
CA ARG A 170 7.43 1.61 -7.93
C ARG A 170 6.81 0.31 -7.42
N THR A 171 6.82 0.11 -6.10
CA THR A 171 6.20 -1.03 -5.42
C THR A 171 4.71 -1.19 -5.77
N LEU A 172 4.02 -0.09 -6.10
CA LEU A 172 2.61 -0.13 -6.52
C LEU A 172 2.41 -0.83 -7.87
N PHE A 173 3.44 -0.90 -8.73
CA PHE A 173 3.38 -1.71 -9.96
C PHE A 173 3.39 -3.22 -9.70
N ALA A 174 3.70 -3.67 -8.47
CA ALA A 174 3.63 -5.08 -8.10
C ALA A 174 2.21 -5.53 -7.73
N LEU A 175 1.28 -4.62 -7.48
CA LEU A 175 -0.10 -4.94 -7.09
C LEU A 175 -0.83 -5.90 -8.04
N PRO A 176 -0.72 -5.79 -9.39
CA PRO A 176 -1.33 -6.75 -10.31
C PRO A 176 -0.88 -8.20 -10.09
N THR A 177 0.36 -8.41 -9.62
CA THR A 177 0.90 -9.76 -9.34
C THR A 177 0.16 -10.42 -8.19
N TYR A 178 -0.17 -9.66 -7.14
CA TYR A 178 -0.85 -10.15 -5.94
C TYR A 178 -2.39 -10.13 -6.08
N LEU A 179 -2.93 -9.19 -6.84
CA LEU A 179 -4.36 -8.93 -6.99
C LEU A 179 -4.83 -9.15 -8.44
N ARG A 180 -4.41 -10.24 -9.08
CA ARG A 180 -4.64 -10.51 -10.52
C ARG A 180 -6.08 -10.24 -10.98
N LYS A 181 -7.08 -10.70 -10.23
CA LYS A 181 -8.50 -10.51 -10.57
C LYS A 181 -8.96 -9.05 -10.53
N ASP A 182 -8.36 -8.24 -9.65
CA ASP A 182 -8.68 -6.82 -9.50
C ASP A 182 -8.00 -5.95 -10.57
N PHE A 183 -6.97 -6.48 -11.23
CA PHE A 183 -6.16 -5.79 -12.26
C PHE A 183 -6.26 -6.46 -13.63
N GLU A 184 -7.24 -7.34 -13.83
CA GLU A 184 -7.42 -8.12 -15.06
C GLU A 184 -7.75 -7.26 -16.29
N THR A 185 -8.48 -6.17 -16.10
CA THR A 185 -8.80 -5.20 -17.16
C THR A 185 -8.37 -3.81 -16.74
N GLN A 186 -8.12 -2.94 -17.72
CA GLN A 186 -7.70 -1.56 -17.48
C GLN A 186 -8.70 -0.79 -16.60
N ASP A 187 -10.00 -0.91 -16.88
CA ASP A 187 -11.04 -0.22 -16.09
C ASP A 187 -11.11 -0.71 -14.64
N LYS A 188 -11.00 -2.04 -14.43
CA LYS A 188 -10.95 -2.61 -13.08
C LYS A 188 -9.69 -2.15 -12.35
N ALA A 189 -8.54 -2.21 -13.01
CA ALA A 189 -7.26 -1.80 -12.47
C ALA A 189 -7.30 -0.33 -12.03
N GLU A 190 -7.81 0.55 -12.89
CA GLU A 190 -7.94 1.97 -12.60
C GLU A 190 -8.86 2.21 -11.40
N LYS A 191 -10.06 1.62 -11.38
CA LYS A 191 -11.01 1.77 -10.27
C LYS A 191 -10.45 1.23 -8.95
N ASN A 192 -9.84 0.05 -8.97
CA ASN A 192 -9.33 -0.60 -7.77
C ASN A 192 -8.05 0.07 -7.24
N SER A 193 -7.20 0.59 -8.13
CA SER A 193 -5.97 1.30 -7.76
C SER A 193 -6.26 2.51 -6.87
N LYS A 194 -7.28 3.31 -7.18
CA LYS A 194 -7.64 4.50 -6.39
C LYS A 194 -7.82 4.18 -4.91
N LYS A 195 -8.51 3.08 -4.60
CA LYS A 195 -8.76 2.67 -3.22
C LYS A 195 -7.48 2.14 -2.54
N LEU A 196 -6.70 1.33 -3.25
CA LEU A 196 -5.45 0.76 -2.73
C LEU A 196 -4.40 1.85 -2.50
N PHE A 197 -4.26 2.76 -3.45
CA PHE A 197 -3.31 3.87 -3.41
C PHE A 197 -3.67 4.83 -2.29
N ARG A 198 -4.97 5.06 -2.04
CA ARG A 198 -5.39 5.81 -0.86
C ARG A 198 -4.93 5.16 0.45
N TYR A 199 -5.04 3.84 0.60
CA TYR A 199 -4.52 3.15 1.79
C TYR A 199 -3.00 3.27 1.91
N PHE A 200 -2.28 3.09 0.79
CA PHE A 200 -0.83 3.30 0.74
C PHE A 200 -0.46 4.73 1.14
N ASN A 201 -1.04 5.74 0.50
CA ASN A 201 -0.75 7.15 0.75
C ASN A 201 -1.08 7.52 2.21
N THR A 202 -2.22 7.08 2.74
CA THR A 202 -2.57 7.30 4.15
C THR A 202 -1.51 6.73 5.10
N LYS A 203 -0.96 5.55 4.76
CA LYS A 203 0.09 4.95 5.58
C LYS A 203 1.42 5.70 5.45
N ILE A 204 1.78 6.17 4.24
CA ILE A 204 2.95 7.05 4.06
C ILE A 204 2.80 8.33 4.86
N GLU A 205 1.64 8.98 4.84
CA GLU A 205 1.37 10.16 5.68
C GLU A 205 1.53 9.86 7.17
N SER A 206 1.02 8.71 7.64
CA SER A 206 1.24 8.30 9.04
C SER A 206 2.72 8.18 9.39
N PHE A 207 3.53 7.64 8.48
CA PHE A 207 4.98 7.53 8.69
C PHE A 207 5.69 8.88 8.61
N ARG A 208 5.24 9.79 7.75
CA ARG A 208 5.79 11.16 7.72
C ARG A 208 5.62 11.86 9.07
N ILE A 209 4.45 11.70 9.69
CA ILE A 209 4.17 12.28 11.01
C ILE A 209 5.00 11.58 12.09
N GLU A 210 4.98 10.24 12.11
CA GLU A 210 5.68 9.41 13.09
C GLU A 210 7.19 9.63 13.08
N PHE A 211 7.79 9.78 11.90
CA PHE A 211 9.24 9.96 11.70
C PHE A 211 9.59 11.39 11.27
N SER A 212 8.78 12.38 11.63
CA SER A 212 9.00 13.79 11.29
C SER A 212 10.33 14.34 11.81
N GLN A 213 10.86 13.77 12.89
CA GLN A 213 12.19 14.12 13.41
C GLN A 213 13.34 13.57 12.54
N ASP A 214 13.09 12.48 11.82
CA ASP A 214 14.08 11.79 10.97
C ASP A 214 13.98 12.19 9.49
N ILE A 215 12.87 12.81 9.10
CA ILE A 215 12.58 13.19 7.72
C ILE A 215 12.41 14.71 7.66
N PRO A 216 13.38 15.43 7.07
CA PRO A 216 13.28 16.88 6.92
C PRO A 216 12.07 17.24 6.02
N GLU A 217 11.06 17.87 6.63
CA GLU A 217 9.78 18.22 6.00
C GLU A 217 9.94 19.25 4.88
N ASP A 218 10.98 20.08 4.98
CA ASP A 218 11.37 21.10 4.01
C ASP A 218 12.12 20.52 2.80
N LYS A 219 12.69 19.31 2.90
CA LYS A 219 13.49 18.69 1.83
C LYS A 219 12.74 17.63 1.03
N ILE A 220 11.81 16.89 1.67
CA ILE A 220 11.04 15.83 0.98
C ILE A 220 9.57 16.23 0.87
N HIS A 221 9.17 16.55 -0.36
CA HIS A 221 7.80 16.90 -0.72
C HIS A 221 7.05 15.70 -1.29
N PHE A 222 5.76 15.60 -0.93
CA PHE A 222 4.88 14.50 -1.33
C PHE A 222 3.69 15.01 -2.15
N PRO A 223 3.91 15.47 -3.39
CA PRO A 223 2.82 15.94 -4.22
C PRO A 223 1.87 14.79 -4.58
N TYR A 224 0.58 15.03 -4.45
CA TYR A 224 -0.45 14.13 -4.97
C TYR A 224 -0.60 14.33 -6.48
N ILE A 225 -0.51 13.24 -7.24
CA ILE A 225 -0.60 13.22 -8.71
C ILE A 225 -1.76 12.35 -9.18
#